data_AF-E6MHH5-F1
#
_entry.id   AF-E6MHH5-F1
#
_cell.length_a   1.000
_cell.length_b   1.000
_cell.length_c   1.000
_cell.angle_alpha   90.00
_cell.angle_beta   90.00
_cell.angle_gamma   90.00
#
_symmetry.space_group_name_H-M   'P 1'
#
loop_
_entity.id
_entity.type
_entity.pdbx_description
1 polymer ?
#
loop_
_entity_poly.entity_id
_entity_poly.type
_entity_poly.pdbx_seq_one_letter_code
_entity_poly.pdbx_strand_id
1 'polypeptide(L)'
;MHTETLEELGNVIHCAKSTVKGYENGSRKPDLQTLQIIASHYNKPVDELLHTDLTGLGDLSLDLNLNSTSGMVDLLNVMVPLYCSDAAMKNDNFRKGYELSQRLLDGFAKAEILPGGMIGRIFEAYLNAADESEEPEAFANIMWCIFVWWTQIYDTKQLISLQNKQLSKKLTFKDYMKLRDTESSEIKEKRKSFVSDFEALITEVLKALKTDIKWSELADYYLALRYIVGMVDTDLSNEMNSSVGMQMMLSFMTLGNDLAFRFCDTCLSA
;
A
#
# COMPACT_ATOMS: atom_id res chain seq x y z
N MET A 1 -17.28 -2.64 11.15
CA MET A 1 -17.09 -1.22 10.77
C MET A 1 -16.33 -0.56 11.91
N HIS A 2 -15.17 0.01 11.58
CA HIS A 2 -14.06 0.42 12.46
C HIS A 2 -14.42 1.01 13.84
N THR A 3 -13.46 0.92 14.77
CA THR A 3 -13.45 1.39 16.18
C THR A 3 -13.60 2.91 16.40
N GLU A 4 -14.21 3.63 15.44
CA GLU A 4 -14.56 5.04 15.53
C GLU A 4 -15.80 5.24 16.41
N THR A 5 -15.74 6.23 17.30
CA THR A 5 -16.94 6.58 18.07
C THR A 5 -17.92 7.37 17.20
N LEU A 6 -19.21 7.24 17.48
CA LEU A 6 -20.27 8.07 16.86
C LEU A 6 -20.01 9.58 16.95
N GLU A 7 -19.23 10.00 17.96
CA GLU A 7 -18.87 11.40 18.19
C GLU A 7 -17.73 11.85 17.28
N GLU A 8 -16.75 10.99 17.03
CA GLU A 8 -15.70 11.21 16.03
C GLU A 8 -16.29 11.39 14.63
N LEU A 9 -17.18 10.48 14.21
CA LEU A 9 -17.80 10.58 12.89
C LEU A 9 -18.71 11.81 12.80
N GLY A 10 -19.44 12.11 13.88
CA GLY A 10 -20.27 13.30 13.98
C GLY A 10 -19.47 14.59 13.77
N ASN A 11 -18.26 14.68 14.33
CA ASN A 11 -17.39 15.83 14.12
C ASN A 11 -16.92 15.97 12.66
N VAL A 12 -16.67 14.86 11.97
CA VAL A 12 -16.24 14.84 10.56
C VAL A 12 -17.36 15.30 9.63
N ILE A 13 -18.57 14.77 9.82
CA ILE A 13 -19.72 15.09 8.96
C ILE A 13 -20.55 16.27 9.49
N HIS A 14 -20.01 16.99 10.47
CA HIS A 14 -20.61 18.16 11.11
C HIS A 14 -22.05 17.95 11.61
N CYS A 15 -22.30 16.79 12.22
CA CYS A 15 -23.61 16.44 12.76
C CYS A 15 -23.53 15.90 14.19
N ALA A 16 -24.65 15.95 14.91
CA ALA A 16 -24.72 15.41 16.26
C ALA A 16 -24.57 13.88 16.27
N LYS A 17 -23.97 13.35 17.35
CA LYS A 17 -23.88 11.91 17.65
C LYS A 17 -25.19 11.14 17.43
N SER A 18 -26.33 11.76 17.79
CA SER A 18 -27.66 11.17 17.62
C SER A 18 -28.08 11.04 16.15
N THR A 19 -27.60 11.94 15.28
CA THR A 19 -27.81 11.88 13.83
C THR A 19 -27.02 10.73 13.23
N VAL A 20 -25.74 10.58 13.60
CA VAL A 20 -24.90 9.43 13.18
C VAL A 20 -25.54 8.11 13.57
N LYS A 21 -25.96 7.97 14.84
CA LYS A 21 -26.68 6.79 15.32
C LYS A 21 -27.93 6.50 14.49
N GLY A 22 -28.62 7.56 14.06
CA GLY A 22 -29.80 7.46 13.22
C GLY A 22 -29.50 6.93 11.82
N TYR A 23 -28.32 7.23 11.27
CA TYR A 23 -27.86 6.67 10.01
C TYR A 23 -27.50 5.17 10.15
N GLU A 24 -26.70 4.81 11.16
CA GLU A 24 -26.25 3.43 11.37
C GLU A 24 -27.41 2.45 11.64
N ASN A 25 -28.46 2.89 12.35
CA ASN A 25 -29.61 2.04 12.65
C ASN A 25 -30.73 2.13 11.60
N GLY A 26 -30.50 2.86 10.50
CA GLY A 26 -31.45 3.03 9.40
C GLY A 26 -32.67 3.90 9.71
N SER A 27 -32.76 4.53 10.89
CA SER A 27 -33.88 5.42 11.23
C SER A 27 -33.84 6.78 10.51
N ARG A 28 -32.69 7.14 9.93
CA ARG A 28 -32.47 8.32 9.10
C ARG A 28 -31.69 7.94 7.86
N LYS A 29 -31.92 8.67 6.77
CA LYS A 29 -31.10 8.59 5.56
C LYS A 29 -30.23 9.84 5.43
N PRO A 30 -28.91 9.71 5.28
CA PRO A 30 -28.05 10.84 4.97
C PRO A 30 -28.39 11.42 3.59
N ASP A 31 -28.22 12.72 3.42
CA ASP A 31 -28.30 13.35 2.11
C ASP A 31 -27.03 13.09 1.28
N LEU A 32 -27.04 13.49 0.00
CA LEU A 32 -25.93 13.23 -0.91
C LEU A 32 -24.62 13.89 -0.45
N GLN A 33 -24.69 15.11 0.12
CA GLN A 33 -23.50 15.81 0.61
C GLN A 33 -22.89 15.07 1.80
N THR A 34 -23.73 14.64 2.75
CA THR A 34 -23.31 13.84 3.89
C THR A 34 -22.72 12.51 3.44
N LEU A 35 -23.36 11.84 2.47
CA LEU A 35 -22.84 10.60 1.87
C LEU A 35 -21.48 10.79 1.22
N GLN A 36 -21.26 11.88 0.50
CA GLN A 36 -19.96 12.19 -0.09
C GLN A 36 -18.88 12.40 0.97
N ILE A 37 -19.19 13.09 2.08
CA ILE A 37 -18.23 13.29 3.17
C ILE A 37 -17.92 11.95 3.86
N ILE A 38 -18.94 11.11 4.13
CA ILE A 38 -18.76 9.78 4.71
C ILE A 38 -17.91 8.89 3.78
N ALA A 39 -18.23 8.89 2.48
CA ALA A 39 -17.51 8.15 1.44
C ALA A 39 -16.03 8.55 1.41
N SER A 40 -15.73 9.84 1.36
CA SER A 40 -14.35 10.33 1.40
C SER A 40 -13.66 9.97 2.71
N HIS A 41 -14.32 10.12 3.86
CA HIS A 41 -13.72 9.83 5.18
C HIS A 41 -13.35 8.36 5.36
N TYR A 42 -14.16 7.44 4.83
CA TYR A 42 -13.86 6.01 4.86
C TYR A 42 -13.11 5.50 3.63
N ASN A 43 -12.79 6.41 2.71
CA ASN A 43 -12.11 6.08 1.47
C ASN A 43 -12.87 4.99 0.68
N LYS A 44 -14.20 5.17 0.57
CA LYS A 44 -15.13 4.28 -0.12
C LYS A 44 -15.92 5.02 -1.19
N PRO A 45 -16.28 4.39 -2.32
CA PRO A 45 -17.23 4.97 -3.26
C PRO A 45 -18.60 5.18 -2.61
N VAL A 46 -19.30 6.26 -2.97
CA VAL A 46 -20.69 6.50 -2.52
C VAL A 46 -21.61 5.33 -2.91
N ASP A 47 -21.37 4.74 -4.09
CA ASP A 47 -22.13 3.59 -4.59
C ASP A 47 -21.98 2.36 -3.68
N GLU A 48 -20.77 2.14 -3.15
CA GLU A 48 -20.49 1.03 -2.21
C GLU A 48 -21.32 1.19 -0.93
N LEU A 49 -21.41 2.42 -0.39
CA LEU A 49 -22.21 2.73 0.80
C LEU A 49 -23.72 2.47 0.60
N LEU A 50 -24.22 2.58 -0.63
CA LEU A 50 -25.64 2.49 -0.94
C LEU A 50 -26.08 1.08 -1.33
N HIS A 51 -25.20 0.30 -1.93
CA HIS A 51 -25.58 -0.92 -2.65
C HIS A 51 -24.81 -2.16 -2.22
N THR A 52 -23.83 -2.03 -1.34
CA THR A 52 -23.00 -3.17 -0.92
C THR A 52 -23.30 -3.58 0.51
N ASP A 53 -23.70 -4.85 0.68
CA ASP A 53 -23.79 -5.47 1.99
C ASP A 53 -22.45 -6.10 2.36
N LEU A 54 -21.74 -5.44 3.29
CA LEU A 54 -20.43 -5.89 3.79
C LEU A 54 -20.56 -6.60 5.15
N THR A 55 -21.77 -6.92 5.63
CA THR A 55 -21.97 -7.54 6.96
C THR A 55 -21.30 -8.91 7.12
N GLY A 56 -20.94 -9.57 6.01
CA GLY A 56 -20.18 -10.82 6.00
C GLY A 56 -18.66 -10.66 6.01
N LEU A 57 -18.12 -9.46 5.84
CA LEU A 57 -16.70 -9.18 6.04
C LEU A 57 -16.50 -8.96 7.55
N GLY A 58 -15.64 -9.77 8.16
CA GLY A 58 -15.18 -9.55 9.54
C GLY A 58 -14.63 -8.13 9.72
N ASP A 59 -14.44 -7.70 10.97
CA ASP A 59 -13.78 -6.41 11.18
C ASP A 59 -12.42 -6.42 10.46
N LEU A 60 -12.12 -5.34 9.74
CA LEU A 60 -10.79 -5.10 9.18
C LEU A 60 -9.99 -4.38 10.27
N SER A 61 -9.36 -5.13 11.15
CA SER A 61 -8.24 -4.61 11.92
C SER A 61 -6.96 -5.32 11.50
N LEU A 62 -5.94 -4.54 11.16
CA LEU A 62 -4.59 -5.08 10.98
C LEU A 62 -4.00 -5.30 12.37
N ASP A 63 -3.84 -6.56 12.81
CA ASP A 63 -3.12 -6.91 14.03
C ASP A 63 -1.59 -6.84 13.84
N LEU A 64 -1.13 -5.86 13.06
CA LEU A 64 0.28 -5.52 12.98
C LEU A 64 0.58 -4.54 14.10
N ASN A 65 1.59 -4.86 14.92
CA ASN A 65 2.11 -3.93 15.89
C ASN A 65 2.88 -2.80 15.19
N LEU A 66 2.16 -1.88 14.53
CA LEU A 66 2.69 -0.69 13.88
C LEU A 66 3.43 0.23 14.88
N ASN A 67 3.28 0.00 16.18
CA ASN A 67 4.00 0.72 17.23
C ASN A 67 5.45 0.24 17.41
N SER A 68 5.87 -0.86 16.77
CA SER A 68 7.29 -1.22 16.67
C SER A 68 7.87 -0.76 15.34
N THR A 69 9.16 -0.42 15.33
CA THR A 69 9.89 -0.13 14.09
C THR A 69 10.05 -1.38 13.21
N SER A 70 10.01 -2.57 13.81
CA SER A 70 9.97 -3.83 13.07
C SER A 70 8.64 -4.04 12.33
N GLY A 71 7.51 -3.62 12.90
CA GLY A 71 6.18 -3.89 12.33
C GLY A 71 5.97 -3.28 10.95
N MET A 72 6.62 -2.15 10.65
CA MET A 72 6.62 -1.56 9.30
C MET A 72 7.47 -2.35 8.30
N VAL A 73 8.61 -2.88 8.75
CA VAL A 73 9.47 -3.75 7.93
C VAL A 73 8.78 -5.10 7.69
N ASP A 74 8.11 -5.65 8.70
CA ASP A 74 7.33 -6.87 8.61
C ASP A 74 6.18 -6.70 7.61
N LEU A 75 5.46 -5.57 7.67
CA LEU A 75 4.43 -5.22 6.67
C LEU A 75 5.00 -5.12 5.26
N LEU A 76 6.14 -4.43 5.08
CA LEU A 76 6.81 -4.34 3.78
C LEU A 76 7.20 -5.72 3.26
N ASN A 77 7.76 -6.59 4.09
CA ASN A 77 8.15 -7.94 3.69
C ASN A 77 6.96 -8.82 3.28
N VAL A 78 5.79 -8.58 3.88
CA VAL A 78 4.55 -9.26 3.48
C VAL A 78 4.01 -8.70 2.15
N MET A 79 3.94 -7.38 2.02
CA MET A 79 3.36 -6.72 0.85
C MET A 79 4.25 -6.77 -0.39
N VAL A 80 5.56 -6.67 -0.20
CA VAL A 80 6.55 -6.63 -1.27
C VAL A 80 7.75 -7.47 -0.84
N PRO A 81 7.69 -8.79 -1.06
CA PRO A 81 8.79 -9.68 -0.69
C PRO A 81 10.03 -9.38 -1.54
N LEU A 82 11.20 -9.44 -0.90
CA LEU A 82 12.49 -9.35 -1.56
C LEU A 82 12.96 -10.76 -1.94
N TYR A 83 13.30 -10.98 -3.20
CA TYR A 83 13.65 -12.29 -3.74
C TYR A 83 15.15 -12.48 -3.87
N CYS A 84 15.62 -13.71 -3.70
CA CYS A 84 17.02 -14.09 -3.86
C CYS A 84 17.15 -15.60 -4.09
N SER A 85 18.13 -15.98 -4.91
CA SER A 85 18.53 -17.36 -5.15
C SER A 85 20.04 -17.45 -5.32
N ASP A 86 20.60 -18.65 -5.11
CA ASP A 86 22.03 -18.90 -5.35
C ASP A 86 22.45 -18.62 -6.81
N ALA A 87 21.51 -18.72 -7.75
CA ALA A 87 21.73 -18.38 -9.15
C ALA A 87 21.86 -16.86 -9.32
N ALA A 88 20.86 -16.10 -8.85
CA ALA A 88 20.84 -14.65 -8.96
C ALA A 88 22.04 -14.00 -8.25
N MET A 89 22.46 -14.53 -7.10
CA MET A 89 23.60 -14.00 -6.33
C MET A 89 24.97 -14.14 -7.02
N LYS A 90 25.06 -14.92 -8.10
CA LYS A 90 26.27 -14.97 -8.95
C LYS A 90 26.44 -13.71 -9.79
N ASN A 91 25.36 -12.99 -10.09
CA ASN A 91 25.44 -11.69 -10.73
C ASN A 91 25.89 -10.64 -9.69
N ASP A 92 26.97 -9.92 -9.98
CA ASP A 92 27.57 -8.96 -9.06
C ASP A 92 26.66 -7.76 -8.77
N ASN A 93 25.92 -7.29 -9.78
CA ASN A 93 24.96 -6.21 -9.64
C ASN A 93 23.74 -6.66 -8.81
N PHE A 94 23.24 -7.87 -9.04
CA PHE A 94 22.15 -8.44 -8.24
C PHE A 94 22.55 -8.54 -6.78
N ARG A 95 23.72 -9.13 -6.50
CA ARG A 95 24.25 -9.29 -5.14
C ARG A 95 24.38 -7.94 -4.44
N LYS A 96 24.95 -6.94 -5.13
CA LYS A 96 25.05 -5.57 -4.61
C LYS A 96 23.68 -4.95 -4.31
N GLY A 97 22.72 -5.09 -5.22
CA GLY A 97 21.34 -4.62 -5.02
C GLY A 97 20.70 -5.27 -3.79
N TYR A 98 20.88 -6.58 -3.63
CA TYR A 98 20.34 -7.36 -2.52
C TYR A 98 20.95 -6.96 -1.17
N GLU A 99 22.27 -6.87 -1.08
CA GLU A 99 22.97 -6.44 0.14
C GLU A 99 22.56 -5.03 0.57
N LEU A 100 22.44 -4.10 -0.40
CA LEU A 100 21.94 -2.76 -0.13
C LEU A 100 20.47 -2.76 0.31
N SER A 101 19.62 -3.60 -0.28
CA SER A 101 18.22 -3.75 0.10
C SER A 101 18.08 -4.25 1.55
N GLN A 102 18.87 -5.26 1.92
CA GLN A 102 18.93 -5.76 3.30
C GLN A 102 19.39 -4.66 4.26
N ARG A 103 20.43 -3.90 3.90
CA ARG A 103 20.91 -2.77 4.70
C ARG A 103 19.86 -1.67 4.88
N LEU A 104 19.04 -1.44 3.87
CA LEU A 104 17.94 -0.46 3.90
C LEU A 104 16.86 -0.91 4.90
N LEU A 105 16.41 -2.18 4.79
CA LEU A 105 15.43 -2.76 5.70
C LEU A 105 15.92 -2.76 7.15
N ASP A 106 17.19 -3.12 7.38
CA ASP A 106 17.84 -3.02 8.68
C ASP A 106 17.84 -1.59 9.24
N GLY A 107 18.09 -0.62 8.38
CA GLY A 107 18.03 0.80 8.73
C GLY A 107 16.63 1.23 9.14
N PHE A 108 15.60 0.80 8.40
CA PHE A 108 14.20 1.06 8.74
C PHE A 108 13.83 0.44 10.10
N ALA A 109 14.19 -0.83 10.33
CA ALA A 109 13.91 -1.53 11.59
C ALA A 109 14.58 -0.85 12.81
N LYS A 110 15.71 -0.18 12.60
CA LYS A 110 16.49 0.51 13.64
C LYS A 110 16.25 2.02 13.69
N ALA A 111 15.35 2.56 12.86
CA ALA A 111 15.11 4.00 12.68
C ALA A 111 16.41 4.80 12.42
N GLU A 112 17.32 4.23 11.64
CA GLU A 112 18.60 4.84 11.32
C GLU A 112 18.47 5.90 10.22
N ILE A 113 19.27 6.97 10.32
CA ILE A 113 19.43 7.92 9.22
C ILE A 113 20.31 7.28 8.14
N LEU A 114 19.68 6.88 7.05
CA LEU A 114 20.36 6.25 5.92
C LEU A 114 20.94 7.28 4.95
N PRO A 115 22.04 6.97 4.24
CA PRO A 115 22.61 7.87 3.25
C PRO A 115 21.62 8.20 2.12
N GLY A 116 21.63 9.46 1.68
CA GLY A 116 20.86 9.90 0.51
C GLY A 116 21.17 9.07 -0.74
N GLY A 117 20.16 8.87 -1.59
CA GLY A 117 20.30 8.12 -2.84
C GLY A 117 20.55 6.62 -2.68
N MET A 118 20.33 6.05 -1.48
CA MET A 118 20.46 4.60 -1.28
C MET A 118 19.47 3.80 -2.14
N ILE A 119 18.20 4.24 -2.20
CA ILE A 119 17.17 3.61 -3.04
C ILE A 119 17.55 3.67 -4.52
N GLY A 120 18.03 4.82 -5.01
CA GLY A 120 18.50 4.96 -6.40
C GLY A 120 19.64 3.99 -6.74
N ARG A 121 20.60 3.79 -5.83
CA ARG A 121 21.69 2.82 -6.02
C ARG A 121 21.21 1.36 -6.01
N ILE A 122 20.19 1.03 -5.21
CA ILE A 122 19.56 -0.29 -5.23
C ILE A 122 18.87 -0.51 -6.58
N PHE A 123 18.11 0.49 -7.02
CA PHE A 123 17.38 0.46 -8.28
C PHE A 123 18.32 0.28 -9.48
N GLU A 124 19.39 1.08 -9.59
CA GLU A 124 20.41 0.94 -10.64
C GLU A 124 21.06 -0.45 -10.63
N ALA A 125 21.34 -1.01 -9.45
CA ALA A 125 21.94 -2.32 -9.35
C ALA A 125 21.01 -3.43 -9.89
N TYR A 126 19.71 -3.39 -9.59
CA TYR A 126 18.79 -4.37 -10.14
C TYR A 126 18.50 -4.17 -11.63
N LEU A 127 18.49 -2.92 -12.13
CA LEU A 127 18.41 -2.66 -13.57
C LEU A 127 19.58 -3.30 -14.32
N ASN A 128 20.82 -3.03 -13.88
CA ASN A 128 22.00 -3.63 -14.50
C ASN A 128 21.97 -5.17 -14.42
N ALA A 129 21.49 -5.73 -13.31
CA ALA A 129 21.36 -7.18 -13.18
C ALA A 129 20.32 -7.79 -14.13
N ALA A 130 19.20 -7.11 -14.33
CA ALA A 130 18.17 -7.51 -15.28
C ALA A 130 18.69 -7.48 -16.72
N ASP A 131 19.44 -6.43 -17.09
CA ASP A 131 20.06 -6.29 -18.41
C ASP A 131 21.14 -7.37 -18.67
N GLU A 132 21.85 -7.82 -17.64
CA GLU A 132 22.96 -8.77 -17.75
C GLU A 132 22.52 -10.24 -17.76
N SER A 133 21.46 -10.59 -17.05
CA SER A 133 21.12 -11.99 -16.76
C SER A 133 19.69 -12.39 -17.07
N GLU A 134 18.79 -11.42 -17.32
CA GLU A 134 17.34 -11.63 -17.50
C GLU A 134 16.70 -12.51 -16.40
N GLU A 135 17.36 -12.66 -15.25
CA GLU A 135 16.84 -13.48 -14.14
C GLU A 135 15.57 -12.82 -13.57
N PRO A 136 14.45 -13.56 -13.45
CA PRO A 136 13.19 -13.01 -12.97
C PRO A 136 13.27 -12.32 -11.61
N GLU A 137 14.17 -12.77 -10.72
CA GLU A 137 14.42 -12.15 -9.42
C GLU A 137 14.87 -10.68 -9.55
N ALA A 138 15.64 -10.34 -10.58
CA ALA A 138 16.07 -8.96 -10.80
C ALA A 138 14.85 -8.08 -11.13
N PHE A 139 13.97 -8.55 -12.02
CA PHE A 139 12.70 -7.90 -12.33
C PHE A 139 11.78 -7.77 -11.10
N ALA A 140 11.64 -8.84 -10.30
CA ALA A 140 10.87 -8.81 -9.07
C ALA A 140 11.41 -7.78 -8.06
N ASN A 141 12.73 -7.68 -7.95
CA ASN A 141 13.38 -6.73 -7.04
C ASN A 141 13.43 -5.29 -7.58
N ILE A 142 13.34 -5.08 -8.90
CA ILE A 142 13.03 -3.77 -9.48
C ILE A 142 11.65 -3.29 -8.98
N MET A 143 10.61 -4.14 -9.07
CA MET A 143 9.28 -3.80 -8.53
C MET A 143 9.33 -3.52 -7.04
N TRP A 144 10.03 -4.36 -6.27
CA TRP A 144 10.26 -4.15 -4.84
C TRP A 144 10.81 -2.74 -4.57
N CYS A 145 11.85 -2.34 -5.30
CA CYS A 145 12.50 -1.04 -5.12
C CYS A 145 11.56 0.12 -5.49
N ILE A 146 10.77 -0.02 -6.56
CA ILE A 146 9.76 0.97 -6.97
C ILE A 146 8.71 1.16 -5.87
N PHE A 147 8.18 0.08 -5.30
CA PHE A 147 7.23 0.18 -4.18
C PHE A 147 7.87 0.81 -2.95
N VAL A 148 9.09 0.43 -2.59
CA VAL A 148 9.81 1.07 -1.48
C VAL A 148 9.99 2.56 -1.75
N TRP A 149 10.37 2.96 -2.96
CA TRP A 149 10.50 4.38 -3.34
C TRP A 149 9.15 5.11 -3.24
N TRP A 150 8.06 4.50 -3.71
CA TRP A 150 6.70 5.03 -3.58
C TRP A 150 6.35 5.32 -2.11
N THR A 151 6.73 4.44 -1.18
CA THR A 151 6.56 4.67 0.28
C THR A 151 7.47 5.76 0.86
N GLN A 152 8.31 6.43 0.08
CA GLN A 152 9.08 7.58 0.56
C GLN A 152 8.46 8.91 0.10
N ILE A 153 7.40 8.88 -0.72
CA ILE A 153 6.71 10.07 -1.21
C ILE A 153 5.65 10.49 -0.18
N TYR A 154 6.10 11.15 0.88
CA TYR A 154 5.25 11.68 1.95
C TYR A 154 5.63 13.12 2.32
N ASP A 155 4.68 13.83 2.92
CA ASP A 155 4.94 15.13 3.54
C ASP A 155 5.76 14.92 4.82
N THR A 156 6.92 15.58 4.92
CA THR A 156 7.83 15.47 6.07
C THR A 156 7.13 15.79 7.39
N LYS A 157 6.17 16.72 7.41
CA LYS A 157 5.40 17.07 8.61
C LYS A 157 4.46 15.95 9.02
N GLN A 158 3.85 15.27 8.05
CA GLN A 158 3.01 14.11 8.32
C GLN A 158 3.83 12.93 8.83
N LEU A 159 5.03 12.70 8.27
CA LEU A 159 5.95 11.66 8.74
C LEU A 159 6.37 11.89 10.20
N ILE A 160 6.68 13.14 10.58
CA ILE A 160 6.98 13.51 11.97
C ILE A 160 5.77 13.28 12.89
N SER A 161 4.56 13.60 12.41
CA SER A 161 3.31 13.33 13.15
C SER A 161 3.11 11.83 13.42
N LEU A 162 3.35 10.98 12.43
CA LEU A 162 3.29 9.52 12.59
C LEU A 162 4.35 9.01 13.55
N GLN A 163 5.59 9.48 13.43
CA GLN A 163 6.67 9.10 14.34
C GLN A 163 6.32 9.46 15.78
N ASN A 164 5.75 10.64 16.03
CA ASN A 164 5.29 11.03 17.37
C ASN A 164 4.14 10.14 17.88
N LYS A 165 3.21 9.73 17.01
CA LYS A 165 2.14 8.77 17.36
C LYS A 165 2.69 7.36 17.62
N GLN A 166 3.68 6.93 16.84
CA GLN A 166 4.38 5.65 16.99
C GLN A 166 5.13 5.60 18.33
N LEU A 167 5.92 6.64 18.64
CA LEU A 167 6.65 6.78 19.90
C LEU A 167 5.71 6.82 21.12
N SER A 168 4.51 7.38 20.96
CA SER A 168 3.49 7.39 22.01
C SER A 168 2.65 6.11 22.08
N LYS A 169 2.96 5.08 21.26
CA LYS A 169 2.22 3.80 21.15
C LYS A 169 0.74 3.97 20.82
N LYS A 170 0.42 5.02 20.08
CA LYS A 170 -0.93 5.37 19.65
C LYS A 170 -1.10 5.31 18.14
N LEU A 171 -0.12 4.77 17.41
CA LEU A 171 -0.22 4.68 15.96
C LEU A 171 -1.19 3.56 15.61
N THR A 172 -2.24 3.94 14.90
CA THR A 172 -3.24 3.01 14.36
C THR A 172 -3.16 2.98 12.84
N PHE A 173 -3.69 1.92 12.22
CA PHE A 173 -3.84 1.88 10.76
C PHE A 173 -4.69 3.05 10.23
N LYS A 174 -5.67 3.53 11.02
CA LYS A 174 -6.47 4.73 10.72
C LYS A 174 -5.60 5.99 10.56
N ASP A 175 -4.56 6.14 11.36
CA ASP A 175 -3.64 7.28 11.25
C ASP A 175 -2.79 7.23 9.98
N TYR A 176 -2.46 6.01 9.52
CA TYR A 176 -1.75 5.80 8.26
C TYR A 176 -2.65 6.09 7.05
N MET A 177 -3.90 5.63 7.08
CA MET A 177 -4.86 5.90 5.99
C MET A 177 -5.18 7.40 5.85
N LYS A 178 -5.31 8.13 6.97
CA LYS A 178 -5.56 9.59 6.98
C LYS A 178 -4.46 10.45 6.35
N LEU A 179 -3.25 9.90 6.17
CA LEU A 179 -2.17 10.60 5.47
C LEU A 179 -2.58 10.92 4.03
N ARG A 180 -3.29 9.98 3.40
CA ARG A 180 -3.72 10.06 2.00
C ARG A 180 -4.76 11.16 1.77
N ASP A 181 -5.62 11.40 2.78
CA ASP A 181 -6.70 12.39 2.70
C ASP A 181 -6.21 13.83 2.93
N THR A 182 -5.03 13.98 3.52
CA THR A 182 -4.45 15.28 3.91
C THR A 182 -3.21 15.65 3.10
N GLU A 183 -2.94 14.95 1.99
CA GLU A 183 -1.80 15.22 1.12
C GLU A 183 -1.87 16.63 0.52
N SER A 184 -0.75 17.34 0.61
CA SER A 184 -0.58 18.63 -0.06
C SER A 184 -0.59 18.45 -1.58
N SER A 185 -0.93 19.51 -2.31
CA SER A 185 -0.88 19.51 -3.79
C SER A 185 0.51 19.15 -4.32
N GLU A 186 1.58 19.51 -3.60
CA GLU A 186 2.96 19.15 -3.96
C GLU A 186 3.20 17.64 -3.91
N ILE A 187 2.69 16.95 -2.89
CA ILE A 187 2.82 15.49 -2.78
C ILE A 187 2.02 14.78 -3.87
N LYS A 188 0.80 15.27 -4.16
CA LYS A 188 -0.02 14.74 -5.25
C LYS A 188 0.69 14.85 -6.60
N GLU A 189 1.33 15.98 -6.87
CA GLU A 189 2.11 16.19 -8.09
C GLU A 189 3.34 15.26 -8.15
N LYS A 190 4.07 15.09 -7.03
CA LYS A 190 5.20 14.15 -6.96
C LYS A 190 4.79 12.71 -7.21
N ARG A 191 3.67 12.27 -6.63
CA ARG A 191 3.10 10.94 -6.88
C ARG A 191 2.72 10.76 -8.35
N LYS A 192 2.09 11.76 -8.95
CA LYS A 192 1.71 11.73 -10.37
C LYS A 192 2.94 11.67 -11.28
N SER A 193 3.95 12.52 -11.05
CA SER A 193 5.22 12.47 -11.77
C SER A 193 5.88 11.10 -11.64
N PHE A 194 5.94 10.56 -10.42
CA PHE A 194 6.52 9.23 -10.18
C PHE A 194 5.82 8.14 -10.99
N VAL A 195 4.48 8.09 -10.99
CA VAL A 195 3.74 7.10 -11.79
C VAL A 195 4.06 7.27 -13.28
N SER A 196 4.03 8.51 -13.79
CA SER A 196 4.36 8.80 -15.18
C SER A 196 5.78 8.39 -15.56
N ASP A 197 6.76 8.64 -14.69
CA ASP A 197 8.18 8.36 -14.95
C ASP A 197 8.47 6.85 -14.97
N PHE A 198 7.72 6.06 -14.17
CA PHE A 198 7.95 4.63 -14.02
C PHE A 198 7.00 3.74 -14.82
N GLU A 199 5.90 4.24 -15.40
CA GLU A 199 4.85 3.41 -16.00
C GLU A 199 5.37 2.46 -17.10
N ALA A 200 6.25 2.97 -17.97
CA ALA A 200 6.84 2.16 -19.04
C ALA A 200 7.67 1.00 -18.47
N LEU A 201 8.55 1.30 -17.51
CA LEU A 201 9.38 0.30 -16.85
C LEU A 201 8.54 -0.71 -16.05
N ILE A 202 7.54 -0.25 -15.29
CA ILE A 202 6.63 -1.12 -14.56
C ILE A 202 5.94 -2.08 -15.52
N THR A 203 5.47 -1.59 -16.67
CA THR A 203 4.82 -2.42 -17.70
C THR A 203 5.78 -3.48 -18.24
N GLU A 204 7.03 -3.12 -18.54
CA GLU A 204 8.06 -4.05 -19.01
C GLU A 204 8.39 -5.12 -17.97
N VAL A 205 8.57 -4.71 -16.71
CA VAL A 205 8.88 -5.61 -15.60
C VAL A 205 7.72 -6.58 -15.33
N LEU A 206 6.48 -6.08 -15.28
CA LEU A 206 5.29 -6.93 -15.10
C LEU A 206 5.15 -7.91 -16.27
N LYS A 207 5.43 -7.49 -17.51
CA LYS A 207 5.39 -8.36 -18.67
C LYS A 207 6.46 -9.46 -18.61
N ALA A 208 7.68 -9.13 -18.19
CA ALA A 208 8.76 -10.08 -18.01
C ALA A 208 8.37 -11.16 -16.98
N LEU A 209 7.90 -10.73 -15.79
CA LEU A 209 7.40 -11.63 -14.75
C LEU A 209 6.19 -12.45 -15.21
N LYS A 210 5.26 -11.83 -15.95
CA LYS A 210 4.03 -12.49 -16.42
C LYS A 210 4.30 -13.66 -17.38
N THR A 211 5.39 -13.57 -18.14
CA THR A 211 5.78 -14.55 -19.18
C THR A 211 6.36 -15.84 -18.58
N ASP A 212 6.99 -15.78 -17.41
CA ASP A 212 7.42 -16.97 -16.68
C ASP A 212 6.28 -17.50 -15.81
N ILE A 213 5.92 -18.77 -15.99
CA ILE A 213 4.83 -19.42 -15.26
C ILE A 213 5.02 -19.39 -13.73
N LYS A 214 6.27 -19.42 -13.24
CA LYS A 214 6.57 -19.37 -11.81
C LYS A 214 6.39 -17.98 -11.20
N TRP A 215 6.48 -16.95 -12.03
CA TRP A 215 6.42 -15.54 -11.61
C TRP A 215 5.12 -14.85 -12.04
N SER A 216 4.31 -15.53 -12.85
CA SER A 216 3.07 -14.99 -13.40
C SER A 216 2.09 -14.51 -12.32
N GLU A 217 2.01 -15.25 -11.21
CA GLU A 217 1.18 -14.90 -10.06
C GLU A 217 1.72 -13.68 -9.29
N LEU A 218 3.04 -13.49 -9.25
CA LEU A 218 3.65 -12.29 -8.67
C LEU A 218 3.30 -11.05 -9.50
N ALA A 219 3.32 -11.16 -10.83
CA ALA A 219 2.93 -10.07 -11.71
C ALA A 219 1.46 -9.65 -11.49
N ASP A 220 0.56 -10.63 -11.38
CA ASP A 220 -0.86 -10.37 -11.08
C ASP A 220 -1.02 -9.70 -9.71
N TYR A 221 -0.34 -10.23 -8.70
CA TYR A 221 -0.34 -9.69 -7.35
C TYR A 221 0.14 -8.22 -7.32
N TYR A 222 1.28 -7.92 -7.95
CA TYR A 222 1.80 -6.55 -8.01
C TYR A 222 0.87 -5.62 -8.79
N LEU A 223 0.24 -6.10 -9.86
CA LEU A 223 -0.76 -5.31 -10.57
C LEU A 223 -1.92 -4.91 -9.64
N ALA A 224 -2.50 -5.84 -8.89
CA ALA A 224 -3.54 -5.51 -7.91
C ALA A 224 -3.02 -4.56 -6.82
N LEU A 225 -1.82 -4.81 -6.30
CA LEU A 225 -1.23 -4.00 -5.24
C LEU A 225 -1.02 -2.54 -5.65
N ARG A 226 -0.61 -2.29 -6.91
CA ARG A 226 -0.50 -0.93 -7.47
C ARG A 226 -1.80 -0.14 -7.32
N TYR A 227 -2.92 -0.75 -7.67
CA TYR A 227 -4.24 -0.13 -7.53
C TYR A 227 -4.60 0.12 -6.06
N ILE A 228 -4.30 -0.84 -5.18
CA ILE A 228 -4.55 -0.71 -3.74
C ILE A 228 -3.78 0.48 -3.15
N VAL A 229 -2.48 0.61 -3.45
CA VAL A 229 -1.62 1.66 -2.90
C VAL A 229 -1.69 2.99 -3.66
N GLY A 230 -2.52 3.08 -4.70
CA GLY A 230 -2.71 4.28 -5.51
C GLY A 230 -1.52 4.62 -6.43
N MET A 231 -0.69 3.63 -6.79
CA MET A 231 0.43 3.78 -7.72
C MET A 231 -0.04 3.56 -9.17
N VAL A 232 -1.11 4.26 -9.55
CA VAL A 232 -1.76 4.23 -10.87
C VAL A 232 -2.24 5.63 -11.24
N ASP A 233 -2.15 5.99 -12.52
CA ASP A 233 -2.71 7.24 -13.06
C ASP A 233 -3.92 6.87 -13.92
N THR A 234 -5.10 6.90 -13.29
CA THR A 234 -6.38 6.62 -13.95
C THR A 234 -7.31 7.81 -13.73
N ASP A 235 -8.37 7.89 -14.54
CA ASP A 235 -9.41 8.90 -14.35
C ASP A 235 -10.31 8.63 -13.12
N LEU A 236 -10.03 7.56 -12.37
CA LEU A 236 -10.78 7.18 -11.17
C LEU A 236 -10.22 7.86 -9.93
N SER A 237 -11.07 7.99 -8.90
CA SER A 237 -10.60 8.45 -7.59
C SER A 237 -9.69 7.40 -6.93
N ASN A 238 -8.90 7.81 -5.93
CA ASN A 238 -8.01 6.91 -5.19
C ASN A 238 -8.81 5.79 -4.48
N GLU A 239 -10.01 6.09 -4.01
CA GLU A 239 -10.95 5.15 -3.37
C GLU A 239 -11.40 4.09 -4.37
N MET A 240 -11.78 4.53 -5.58
CA MET A 240 -12.23 3.66 -6.65
C MET A 240 -11.09 2.76 -7.15
N ASN A 241 -9.89 3.32 -7.36
CA ASN A 241 -8.70 2.55 -7.70
C ASN A 241 -8.38 1.50 -6.62
N SER A 242 -8.37 1.89 -5.34
CA SER A 242 -8.12 0.93 -4.26
C SER A 242 -9.18 -0.18 -4.20
N SER A 243 -10.44 0.14 -4.50
CA SER A 243 -11.53 -0.83 -4.54
C SER A 243 -11.36 -1.82 -5.69
N VAL A 244 -10.98 -1.34 -6.88
CA VAL A 244 -10.63 -2.20 -8.04
C VAL A 244 -9.49 -3.14 -7.67
N GLY A 245 -8.40 -2.60 -7.10
CA GLY A 245 -7.25 -3.40 -6.67
C GLY A 245 -7.61 -4.47 -5.64
N MET A 246 -8.47 -4.15 -4.66
CA MET A 246 -8.93 -5.11 -3.67
C MET A 246 -9.76 -6.24 -4.29
N GLN A 247 -10.66 -5.93 -5.24
CA GLN A 247 -11.44 -6.95 -5.95
C GLN A 247 -10.53 -7.87 -6.79
N MET A 248 -9.49 -7.32 -7.42
CA MET A 248 -8.47 -8.12 -8.10
C MET A 248 -7.75 -9.03 -7.11
N MET A 249 -7.31 -8.50 -5.97
CA MET A 249 -6.60 -9.26 -4.92
C MET A 249 -7.43 -10.43 -4.39
N LEU A 250 -8.71 -10.21 -4.06
CA LEU A 250 -9.64 -11.25 -3.62
C LEU A 250 -9.88 -12.32 -4.69
N SER A 251 -9.96 -11.90 -5.96
CA SER A 251 -10.09 -12.81 -7.10
C SER A 251 -8.84 -13.68 -7.24
N PHE A 252 -7.64 -13.10 -7.15
CA PHE A 252 -6.37 -13.84 -7.22
C PHE A 252 -6.23 -14.80 -6.04
N MET A 253 -6.59 -14.39 -4.83
CA MET A 253 -6.63 -15.27 -3.65
C MET A 253 -7.55 -16.48 -3.91
N THR A 254 -8.75 -16.25 -4.45
CA THR A 254 -9.72 -17.32 -4.76
C THR A 254 -9.19 -18.29 -5.83
N LEU A 255 -8.35 -17.81 -6.73
CA LEU A 255 -7.68 -18.61 -7.76
C LEU A 255 -6.41 -19.33 -7.25
N GLY A 256 -6.05 -19.18 -5.98
CA GLY A 256 -4.94 -19.88 -5.35
C GLY A 256 -3.62 -19.11 -5.30
N ASN A 257 -3.63 -17.80 -5.55
CA ASN A 257 -2.43 -16.97 -5.43
C ASN A 257 -2.05 -16.78 -3.95
N ASP A 258 -0.95 -17.42 -3.53
CA ASP A 258 -0.46 -17.42 -2.15
C ASP A 258 -0.10 -16.02 -1.63
N LEU A 259 0.39 -15.12 -2.49
CA LEU A 259 0.76 -13.75 -2.11
C LEU A 259 -0.49 -12.93 -1.82
N ALA A 260 -1.51 -13.08 -2.66
CA ALA A 260 -2.81 -12.47 -2.44
C ALA A 260 -3.46 -13.00 -1.15
N PHE A 261 -3.36 -14.31 -0.90
CA PHE A 261 -3.81 -14.90 0.36
C PHE A 261 -3.10 -14.30 1.57
N ARG A 262 -1.76 -14.24 1.58
CA ARG A 262 -1.00 -13.66 2.71
C ARG A 262 -1.30 -12.19 2.93
N PHE A 263 -1.44 -11.43 1.84
CA PHE A 263 -1.85 -10.02 1.92
C PHE A 263 -3.24 -9.90 2.55
N CYS A 264 -4.22 -10.66 2.04
CA CYS A 264 -5.57 -10.65 2.57
C CYS A 264 -5.62 -11.14 4.02
N ASP A 265 -4.93 -12.22 4.39
CA ASP A 265 -4.83 -12.69 5.77
C ASP A 265 -4.25 -11.59 6.68
N THR A 266 -3.15 -10.96 6.27
CA THR A 266 -2.53 -9.88 7.05
C THR A 266 -3.43 -8.65 7.17
N CYS A 267 -4.19 -8.32 6.12
CA CYS A 267 -5.03 -7.11 6.07
C CYS A 267 -6.48 -7.32 6.56
N LEU A 268 -6.99 -8.55 6.55
CA LEU A 268 -8.39 -8.91 6.86
C LEU A 268 -8.51 -9.75 8.14
N SER A 269 -7.42 -10.30 8.67
CA SER A 269 -7.43 -10.97 9.97
C SER A 269 -7.33 -9.94 11.10
N ALA A 270 -8.49 -9.38 11.49
CA ALA A 270 -8.95 -9.28 12.88
C ALA A 270 -10.29 -8.52 13.00
#